data_AF-A0A3S4AGG9-F1
#
_entry.id   AF-A0A3S4AGG9-F1
#
_cell.length_a   1.000
_cell.length_b   1.000
_cell.length_c   1.000
_cell.angle_alpha   90.00
_cell.angle_beta   90.00
_cell.angle_gamma   90.00
#
_symmetry.space_group_name_H-M   'P 1'
#
loop_
_entity.id
_entity.type
_entity.pdbx_description
1 polymer ?
#
loop_
_entity_poly.entity_id
_entity_poly.type
_entity_poly.pdbx_seq_one_letter_code
_entity_poly.pdbx_strand_id
1 'polypeptide(L)'
;MISRNCSRASFSLSRTIAKPLSPNRTVRPCSAATRVVRDRVLFRWSVTVLVVLAPALVSGLEVWAPALAAAVVLTVVFAVRRRSALRFSLLPWQLVLFASGLFLTVDAAQGLGLTHAVAALAGTGDGPAELLRLASVSAVGANALDNLPAYLAFEPAAGSPERLVALLIGVNAGPLVTPWASLATLLWHGRLTSLGVEISWWRFAGLGLIVAPITVVAATLAFALTL
;
A
#
# COMPACT_ATOMS: atom_id res chain seq x y z
N MET A 1 -9.57 37.06 -10.50
CA MET A 1 -10.16 36.27 -11.59
C MET A 1 -9.06 35.99 -12.61
N ILE A 2 -8.43 34.82 -12.56
CA ILE A 2 -7.39 34.45 -13.54
C ILE A 2 -7.76 33.08 -14.12
N SER A 3 -7.99 33.12 -15.44
CA SER A 3 -8.34 32.09 -16.41
C SER A 3 -8.08 30.64 -15.98
N ARG A 4 -9.16 29.89 -15.72
CA ARG A 4 -9.20 28.43 -15.81
C ARG A 4 -9.52 28.07 -17.26
N ASN A 5 -8.52 27.76 -18.08
CA ASN A 5 -8.77 27.14 -19.37
C ASN A 5 -7.66 26.13 -19.68
N CYS A 6 -7.69 24.99 -18.99
CA CYS A 6 -7.07 23.77 -19.47
C CYS A 6 -8.22 22.87 -19.92
N SER A 7 -8.44 22.87 -21.23
CA SER A 7 -9.46 22.05 -21.90
C SER A 7 -9.30 20.58 -21.51
N ARG A 8 -10.40 19.95 -21.08
CA ARG A 8 -10.53 18.51 -20.93
C ARG A 8 -10.32 17.85 -22.29
N ALA A 9 -9.22 17.12 -22.47
CA ALA A 9 -9.09 16.22 -23.60
C ALA A 9 -9.99 14.99 -23.34
N SER A 10 -11.24 15.06 -23.82
CA SER A 10 -12.12 13.91 -23.96
C SER A 10 -11.52 12.96 -25.00
N PHE A 11 -11.20 11.74 -24.59
CA PHE A 11 -10.67 10.70 -25.47
C PHE A 11 -11.83 10.11 -26.27
N SER A 12 -12.19 10.74 -27.38
CA SER A 12 -13.11 10.19 -28.37
C SER A 12 -12.31 9.47 -29.47
N LEU A 13 -12.42 8.14 -29.50
CA LEU A 13 -11.91 7.27 -30.55
C LEU A 13 -12.71 7.52 -31.84
N SER A 14 -12.29 8.49 -32.64
CA SER A 14 -12.74 8.65 -34.02
C SER A 14 -11.55 8.65 -34.96
N ARG A 15 -11.51 7.66 -35.85
CA ARG A 15 -10.55 7.53 -36.95
C ARG A 15 -10.72 8.72 -37.89
N THR A 16 -9.94 9.78 -37.68
CA THR A 16 -9.87 10.91 -38.61
C THR A 16 -8.41 11.13 -39.01
N ILE A 17 -8.18 10.81 -40.28
CA ILE A 17 -7.09 11.22 -41.18
C ILE A 17 -6.19 12.32 -40.59
N ALA A 18 -4.91 11.99 -40.41
CA ALA A 18 -3.87 12.89 -39.93
C ALA A 18 -3.78 14.14 -40.81
N LYS A 19 -4.20 15.28 -40.25
CA LYS A 19 -3.93 16.61 -40.81
C LYS A 19 -2.47 16.97 -40.49
N PRO A 20 -1.63 17.35 -41.47
CA PRO A 20 -0.23 17.67 -41.20
C PRO A 20 -0.15 18.84 -40.21
N LEU A 21 0.64 18.64 -39.15
CA LEU A 21 0.91 19.65 -38.13
C LEU A 21 1.54 20.89 -38.79
N SER A 22 1.03 22.09 -38.49
CA SER A 22 1.58 23.32 -39.06
C SER A 22 3.04 23.51 -38.62
N PRO A 23 3.94 23.91 -39.53
CA PRO A 23 5.38 23.96 -39.27
C PRO A 23 5.81 25.07 -38.28
N ASN A 24 4.87 25.84 -37.73
CA ASN A 24 5.16 27.01 -36.91
C ASN A 24 4.47 27.01 -35.54
N ARG A 25 4.06 25.84 -35.03
CA ARG A 25 3.60 25.73 -33.64
C ARG A 25 4.83 25.66 -32.74
N THR A 26 5.27 26.80 -32.23
CA THR A 26 6.19 26.86 -31.09
C THR A 26 5.51 26.16 -29.91
N VAL A 27 5.85 24.89 -29.69
CA VAL A 27 5.54 24.21 -28.44
C VAL A 27 6.38 24.92 -27.40
N ARG A 28 5.80 25.93 -26.73
CA ARG A 28 6.45 26.50 -25.53
C ARG A 28 6.70 25.31 -24.60
N PRO A 29 7.96 24.98 -24.26
CA PRO A 29 8.19 23.99 -23.23
C PRO A 29 7.42 24.48 -22.02
N CYS A 30 6.49 23.65 -21.52
CA CYS A 30 5.82 23.95 -20.27
C CYS A 30 6.96 24.10 -19.26
N SER A 31 7.28 25.35 -18.87
CA SER A 31 8.41 25.62 -17.99
C SER A 31 8.28 24.64 -16.84
N ALA A 32 9.27 23.79 -16.62
CA ALA A 32 9.27 22.84 -15.52
C ALA A 32 9.09 23.68 -14.26
N ALA A 33 7.84 23.78 -13.79
CA ALA A 33 7.49 24.64 -12.69
C ALA A 33 8.20 24.04 -11.49
N THR A 34 9.35 24.60 -11.14
CA THR A 34 10.08 24.25 -9.93
C THR A 34 9.07 24.38 -8.80
N ARG A 35 8.64 23.24 -8.25
CA ARG A 35 7.59 23.17 -7.25
C ARG A 35 8.20 23.71 -5.96
N VAL A 36 8.18 25.03 -5.80
CA VAL A 36 8.75 25.71 -4.63
C VAL A 36 8.00 25.25 -3.39
N VAL A 37 8.74 24.73 -2.40
CA VAL A 37 8.20 24.38 -1.09
C VAL A 37 7.66 25.66 -0.44
N ARG A 38 6.33 25.79 -0.39
CA ARG A 38 5.65 27.00 0.11
C ARG A 38 5.96 27.29 1.58
N ASP A 39 6.06 26.25 2.41
CA ASP A 39 6.43 26.37 3.82
C ASP A 39 7.58 25.41 4.15
N ARG A 40 8.79 25.97 4.23
CA ARG A 40 10.02 25.22 4.51
C ARG A 40 10.05 24.65 5.93
N VAL A 41 9.43 25.32 6.90
CA VAL A 41 9.40 24.87 8.30
C VAL A 41 8.51 23.65 8.41
N LEU A 42 7.30 23.74 7.86
CA LEU A 42 6.36 22.62 7.81
C LEU A 42 6.96 21.41 7.10
N PHE A 43 7.61 21.63 5.95
CA PHE A 43 8.29 20.58 5.20
C PHE A 43 9.41 19.92 6.01
N ARG A 44 10.28 20.70 6.65
CA ARG A 44 11.37 20.17 7.50
C ARG A 44 10.81 19.30 8.62
N TRP A 45 9.80 19.77 9.35
CA TRP A 45 9.17 18.97 10.40
C TRP A 45 8.53 17.69 9.86
N SER A 46 7.85 17.74 8.71
CA SER A 46 7.30 16.53 8.09
C SER A 46 8.38 15.51 7.70
N VAL A 47 9.51 15.98 7.15
CA VAL A 47 10.65 15.11 6.83
C VAL A 47 11.29 14.57 8.10
N THR A 48 11.50 15.40 9.12
CA THR A 48 12.05 14.95 10.41
C THR A 48 11.18 13.87 11.03
N VAL A 49 9.86 14.07 11.08
CA VAL A 49 8.93 13.06 11.60
C VAL A 49 9.04 11.77 10.79
N LEU A 50 9.10 11.83 9.46
CA LEU A 50 9.27 10.65 8.61
C LEU A 50 10.59 9.90 8.93
N VAL A 51 11.70 10.63 9.01
CA VAL A 51 13.04 10.08 9.25
C VAL A 51 13.15 9.47 10.64
N VAL A 52 12.51 10.06 11.66
CA VAL A 52 12.51 9.55 13.04
C VAL A 52 11.54 8.38 13.21
N LEU A 53 10.38 8.43 12.54
CA LEU A 53 9.36 7.39 12.63
C LEU A 53 9.85 6.05 12.08
N ALA A 54 10.61 6.05 10.98
CA ALA A 54 11.11 4.82 10.36
C ALA A 54 11.93 3.92 11.31
N PRO A 55 13.01 4.39 11.99
CA PRO A 55 13.72 3.58 12.97
C PRO A 55 12.88 3.30 14.22
N ALA A 56 11.98 4.21 14.62
CA ALA A 56 11.11 3.97 15.76
C ALA A 56 10.16 2.78 15.54
N LEU A 57 9.67 2.57 14.31
CA LEU A 57 8.82 1.43 13.95
C LEU A 57 9.52 0.07 14.04
N VAL A 58 10.85 0.03 13.97
CA VAL A 58 11.66 -1.21 14.06
C VAL A 58 12.45 -1.32 15.37
N SER A 59 12.20 -0.41 16.31
CA SER A 59 12.92 -0.35 17.60
C SER A 59 12.43 -1.37 18.63
N GLY A 60 11.37 -2.13 18.32
CA GLY A 60 10.67 -3.01 19.26
C GLY A 60 9.57 -2.33 20.07
N LEU A 61 9.39 -1.00 19.93
CA LEU A 61 8.23 -0.30 20.47
C LEU A 61 6.93 -0.79 19.79
N GLU A 62 5.86 -0.84 20.57
CA GLU A 62 4.53 -1.11 20.03
C GLU A 62 4.17 -0.06 18.97
N VAL A 63 3.78 -0.51 17.77
CA VAL A 63 3.61 0.32 16.56
C VAL A 63 2.73 1.55 16.77
N TRP A 64 1.72 1.46 17.66
CA TRP A 64 0.82 2.58 17.93
C TRP A 64 1.52 3.76 18.62
N ALA A 65 2.53 3.52 19.45
CA ALA A 65 3.19 4.55 20.24
C ALA A 65 3.99 5.55 19.37
N PRO A 66 4.94 5.12 18.51
CA PRO A 66 5.64 6.05 17.63
C PRO A 66 4.72 6.65 16.57
N ALA A 67 3.71 5.92 16.10
CA ALA A 67 2.70 6.45 15.18
C ALA A 67 1.87 7.59 15.80
N LEU A 68 1.41 7.41 17.05
CA LEU A 68 0.66 8.43 17.78
C LEU A 68 1.54 9.65 18.07
N ALA A 69 2.79 9.45 18.51
CA ALA A 69 3.74 10.53 18.73
C ALA A 69 3.97 11.36 17.44
N ALA A 70 4.19 10.69 16.30
CA ALA A 70 4.31 11.33 15.00
C ALA A 70 3.06 12.13 14.63
N ALA A 71 1.86 11.55 14.84
CA ALA A 71 0.59 12.20 14.58
C ALA A 71 0.40 13.46 15.46
N VAL A 72 0.73 13.39 16.76
CA VAL A 72 0.65 14.54 17.68
C VAL A 72 1.60 15.65 17.25
N VAL A 73 2.87 15.34 16.98
CA VAL A 73 3.86 16.33 16.52
C VAL A 73 3.39 17.02 15.25
N LEU A 74 2.96 16.25 14.24
CA LEU A 74 2.45 16.83 13.00
C LEU A 74 1.20 17.67 13.24
N THR A 75 0.27 17.22 14.06
CA THR A 75 -0.95 17.98 14.39
C THR A 75 -0.61 19.32 15.02
N VAL A 76 0.31 19.37 15.99
CA VAL A 76 0.75 20.61 16.63
C VAL A 76 1.41 21.55 15.63
N VAL A 77 2.35 21.05 14.81
CA VAL A 77 3.03 21.87 13.80
C VAL A 77 2.02 22.43 12.79
N PHE A 78 1.07 21.62 12.33
CA PHE A 78 0.01 22.07 11.41
C PHE A 78 -0.97 23.03 12.09
N ALA A 79 -1.29 22.88 13.38
CA ALA A 79 -2.19 23.78 14.10
C ALA A 79 -1.59 25.20 14.19
N VAL A 80 -0.27 25.31 14.38
CA VAL A 80 0.45 26.59 14.43
C VAL A 80 0.65 27.19 13.04
N ARG A 81 1.04 26.36 12.05
CA ARG A 81 1.49 26.85 10.73
C ARG A 81 0.39 26.95 9.69
N ARG A 82 -0.61 26.05 9.75
CA ARG A 82 -1.63 25.91 8.71
C ARG A 82 -2.90 25.23 9.24
N ARG A 83 -3.54 25.84 10.24
CA ARG A 83 -4.73 25.28 10.92
C ARG A 83 -5.84 24.85 9.96
N SER A 84 -6.05 25.58 8.86
CA SER A 84 -7.06 25.24 7.84
C SER A 84 -6.82 23.91 7.11
N ALA A 85 -5.63 23.33 7.21
CA ALA A 85 -5.35 22.00 6.68
C ALA A 85 -5.84 20.87 7.60
N LEU A 86 -6.03 21.15 8.90
CA LEU A 86 -6.55 20.18 9.87
C LEU A 86 -8.06 20.07 9.72
N ARG A 87 -8.51 18.90 9.29
CA ARG A 87 -9.92 18.58 9.04
C ARG A 87 -10.17 17.14 9.44
N PHE A 88 -11.36 16.86 9.99
CA PHE A 88 -11.76 15.52 10.40
C PHE A 88 -11.73 14.50 9.26
N SER A 89 -11.86 14.96 8.01
CA SER A 89 -11.74 14.14 6.81
C SER A 89 -10.30 13.74 6.45
N LEU A 90 -9.29 14.17 7.22
CA LEU A 90 -7.93 13.64 7.10
C LEU A 90 -7.86 12.18 7.56
N LEU A 91 -8.70 11.79 8.53
CA LEU A 91 -8.78 10.40 8.96
C LEU A 91 -9.62 9.61 7.95
N PRO A 92 -9.11 8.48 7.43
CA PRO A 92 -9.82 7.65 6.47
C PRO A 92 -10.82 6.74 7.21
N TRP A 93 -11.91 7.32 7.73
CA TRP A 93 -12.89 6.62 8.57
C TRP A 93 -13.41 5.31 7.98
N GLN A 94 -13.63 5.27 6.67
CA GLN A 94 -14.05 4.05 5.98
C GLN A 94 -13.00 2.94 6.07
N LEU A 95 -11.71 3.27 5.91
CA LEU A 95 -10.62 2.30 6.05
C LEU A 95 -10.47 1.84 7.51
N VAL A 96 -10.66 2.73 8.48
CA VAL A 96 -10.63 2.38 9.91
C VAL A 96 -11.73 1.36 10.21
N LEU A 97 -12.98 1.65 9.81
CA LEU A 97 -14.11 0.73 10.02
C LEU A 97 -13.92 -0.59 9.27
N PHE A 98 -13.44 -0.54 8.03
CA PHE A 98 -13.15 -1.71 7.21
C PHE A 98 -12.08 -2.59 7.86
N ALA A 99 -10.94 -2.02 8.23
CA ALA A 99 -9.86 -2.73 8.89
C ALA A 99 -10.34 -3.36 10.20
N SER A 100 -11.01 -2.60 11.08
CA SER A 100 -11.58 -3.14 12.32
C SER A 100 -12.52 -4.31 12.07
N GLY A 101 -13.38 -4.22 11.05
CA GLY A 101 -14.26 -5.32 10.65
C GLY A 101 -13.49 -6.55 10.19
N LEU A 102 -12.41 -6.40 9.42
CA LEU A 102 -11.58 -7.51 8.99
C LEU A 102 -10.88 -8.22 10.16
N PHE A 103 -10.31 -7.45 11.10
CA PHE A 103 -9.65 -8.02 12.29
C PHE A 103 -10.63 -8.81 13.16
N LEU A 104 -11.81 -8.25 13.44
CA LEU A 104 -12.88 -8.95 14.17
C LEU A 104 -13.37 -10.20 13.42
N THR A 105 -13.44 -10.13 12.08
CA THR A 105 -13.86 -11.28 11.26
C THR A 105 -12.85 -12.42 11.36
N VAL A 106 -11.54 -12.11 11.30
CA VAL A 106 -10.50 -13.14 11.44
C VAL A 106 -10.51 -13.75 12.84
N ASP A 107 -10.64 -12.93 13.89
CA ASP A 107 -10.76 -13.40 15.27
C ASP A 107 -11.95 -14.36 15.45
N ALA A 108 -13.13 -13.96 14.98
CA ALA A 108 -14.31 -14.82 15.00
C ALA A 108 -14.11 -16.12 14.19
N ALA A 109 -13.50 -16.03 13.01
CA ALA A 109 -13.23 -17.20 12.16
C ALA A 109 -12.22 -18.16 12.79
N GLN A 110 -11.22 -17.67 13.53
CA GLN A 110 -10.31 -18.50 14.32
C GLN A 110 -11.09 -19.29 15.38
N GLY A 111 -12.04 -18.65 16.07
CA GLY A 111 -12.96 -19.32 16.99
C GLY A 111 -13.85 -20.40 16.34
N LEU A 112 -14.03 -20.35 15.01
CA LEU A 112 -14.78 -21.33 14.21
C LEU A 112 -13.89 -22.38 13.53
N GLY A 113 -12.58 -22.42 13.82
CA GLY A 113 -11.67 -23.45 13.30
C GLY A 113 -10.90 -23.06 12.03
N LEU A 114 -10.83 -21.77 11.67
CA LEU A 114 -10.00 -21.28 10.56
C LEU A 114 -8.55 -21.78 10.66
N THR A 115 -7.99 -21.87 11.86
CA THR A 115 -6.64 -22.36 12.12
C THR A 115 -6.39 -23.75 11.54
N HIS A 116 -7.37 -24.66 11.61
CA HIS A 116 -7.22 -26.01 11.02
C HIS A 116 -7.20 -25.98 9.50
N ALA A 117 -8.07 -25.17 8.89
CA ALA A 117 -8.11 -24.99 7.44
C ALA A 117 -6.80 -24.37 6.93
N VAL A 118 -6.30 -23.36 7.65
CA VAL A 118 -5.04 -22.70 7.33
C VAL A 118 -3.85 -23.64 7.49
N ALA A 119 -3.77 -24.42 8.58
CA ALA A 119 -2.71 -25.42 8.75
C ALA A 119 -2.69 -26.45 7.61
N ALA A 120 -3.86 -26.91 7.17
CA ALA A 120 -3.98 -27.84 6.05
C ALA A 120 -3.47 -27.23 4.73
N LEU A 121 -3.68 -25.93 4.51
CA LEU A 121 -3.19 -25.21 3.32
C LEU A 121 -1.70 -24.84 3.42
N ALA A 122 -1.23 -24.45 4.61
CA ALA A 122 0.15 -24.06 4.90
C ALA A 122 1.14 -25.23 4.84
N GLY A 123 0.68 -26.44 5.20
CA GLY A 123 1.58 -27.58 5.41
C GLY A 123 2.45 -27.41 6.67
N THR A 124 3.35 -28.36 6.92
CA THR A 124 4.09 -28.43 8.20
C THR A 124 5.61 -28.49 8.05
N GLY A 125 6.16 -28.61 6.84
CA GLY A 125 7.61 -28.71 6.64
C GLY A 125 8.31 -27.36 6.52
N ASP A 126 9.64 -27.38 6.67
CA ASP A 126 10.53 -26.22 6.57
C ASP A 126 11.42 -26.25 5.32
N GLY A 127 11.23 -27.24 4.43
CA GLY A 127 11.98 -27.34 3.19
C GLY A 127 11.66 -26.19 2.21
N PRO A 128 12.51 -25.97 1.19
CA PRO A 128 12.31 -24.87 0.23
C PRO A 128 10.93 -24.88 -0.45
N ALA A 129 10.40 -26.07 -0.76
CA ALA A 129 9.10 -26.21 -1.39
C ALA A 129 7.95 -25.86 -0.43
N GLU A 130 8.09 -26.22 0.84
CA GLU A 130 7.12 -25.96 1.89
C GLU A 130 7.10 -24.49 2.30
N LEU A 131 8.26 -23.84 2.36
CA LEU A 131 8.36 -22.39 2.53
C LEU A 131 7.72 -21.64 1.36
N LEU A 132 7.98 -22.08 0.12
CA LEU A 132 7.34 -21.51 -1.07
C LEU A 132 5.82 -21.70 -1.04
N ARG A 133 5.35 -22.86 -0.59
CA ARG A 133 3.92 -23.14 -0.41
C ARG A 133 3.30 -22.17 0.60
N LEU A 134 3.89 -22.01 1.78
CA LEU A 134 3.38 -21.09 2.80
C LEU A 134 3.37 -19.64 2.30
N ALA A 135 4.44 -19.18 1.66
CA ALA A 135 4.52 -17.84 1.08
C ALA A 135 3.46 -17.63 -0.01
N SER A 136 3.23 -18.62 -0.86
CA SER A 136 2.24 -18.54 -1.95
C SER A 136 0.81 -18.52 -1.43
N VAL A 137 0.47 -19.42 -0.50
CA VAL A 137 -0.89 -19.49 0.07
C VAL A 137 -1.19 -18.23 0.88
N SER A 138 -0.23 -17.74 1.67
CA SER A 138 -0.42 -16.50 2.44
C SER A 138 -0.52 -15.26 1.54
N ALA A 139 0.20 -15.22 0.40
CA ALA A 139 0.02 -14.19 -0.62
C ALA A 139 -1.39 -14.19 -1.23
N VAL A 140 -1.95 -15.37 -1.52
CA VAL A 140 -3.34 -15.51 -1.97
C VAL A 140 -4.30 -15.05 -0.86
N GLY A 141 -4.07 -15.47 0.38
CA GLY A 141 -4.83 -15.03 1.55
C GLY A 141 -4.84 -13.52 1.71
N ALA A 142 -3.69 -12.86 1.54
CA ALA A 142 -3.56 -11.41 1.63
C ALA A 142 -4.36 -10.67 0.53
N ASN A 143 -4.39 -11.20 -0.70
CA ASN A 143 -5.24 -10.63 -1.76
C ASN A 143 -6.74 -10.88 -1.54
N ALA A 144 -7.10 -11.92 -0.79
CA ALA A 144 -8.48 -12.17 -0.42
C ALA A 144 -8.94 -11.27 0.74
N LEU A 145 -8.14 -11.17 1.80
CA LEU A 145 -8.56 -10.64 3.10
C LEU A 145 -7.94 -9.29 3.51
N ASP A 146 -6.88 -8.83 2.85
CA ASP A 146 -5.88 -7.84 3.33
C ASP A 146 -4.67 -8.49 4.02
N ASN A 147 -3.51 -7.82 3.96
CA ASN A 147 -2.23 -8.36 4.40
C ASN A 147 -2.15 -8.63 5.90
N LEU A 148 -2.67 -7.74 6.77
CA LEU A 148 -2.60 -7.92 8.22
C LEU A 148 -3.58 -8.99 8.74
N PRO A 149 -4.85 -9.00 8.32
CA PRO A 149 -5.78 -10.09 8.67
C PRO A 149 -5.29 -11.45 8.16
N ALA A 150 -4.72 -11.51 6.96
CA ALA A 150 -4.10 -12.74 6.45
C ALA A 150 -2.88 -13.16 7.31
N TYR A 151 -2.01 -12.23 7.70
CA TYR A 151 -0.92 -12.54 8.62
C TYR A 151 -1.45 -13.20 9.90
N LEU A 152 -2.44 -12.58 10.57
CA LEU A 152 -3.00 -13.14 11.81
C LEU A 152 -3.68 -14.50 11.62
N ALA A 153 -4.29 -14.74 10.47
CA ALA A 153 -4.91 -16.04 10.17
C ALA A 153 -3.85 -17.15 9.97
N PHE A 154 -2.70 -16.82 9.40
CA PHE A 154 -1.65 -17.78 9.04
C PHE A 154 -0.50 -17.90 10.05
N GLU A 155 -0.30 -16.90 10.89
CA GLU A 155 0.77 -16.85 11.89
C GLU A 155 0.79 -18.09 12.82
N PRO A 156 -0.35 -18.60 13.32
CA PRO A 156 -0.35 -19.79 14.16
C PRO A 156 0.15 -21.06 13.45
N ALA A 157 0.09 -21.08 12.11
CA ALA A 157 0.56 -22.19 11.29
C ALA A 157 2.05 -22.05 10.89
N ALA A 158 2.70 -20.94 11.18
CA ALA A 158 4.12 -20.75 10.87
C ALA A 158 4.99 -21.65 11.77
N GLY A 159 4.88 -21.55 13.10
CA GLY A 159 5.51 -22.50 14.04
C GLY A 159 7.05 -22.50 14.12
N SER A 160 7.76 -21.94 13.13
CA SER A 160 9.21 -21.77 13.11
C SER A 160 9.59 -20.36 12.60
N PRO A 161 10.78 -19.83 12.97
CA PRO A 161 11.27 -18.55 12.45
C PRO A 161 11.35 -18.52 10.91
N GLU A 162 11.77 -19.62 10.29
CA GLU A 162 11.93 -19.74 8.84
C GLU A 162 10.58 -19.65 8.13
N ARG A 163 9.58 -20.35 8.65
CA ARG A 163 8.20 -20.29 8.15
C ARG A 163 7.57 -18.93 8.41
N LEU A 164 7.90 -18.27 9.52
CA LEU A 164 7.46 -16.90 9.78
C LEU A 164 8.02 -15.94 8.72
N VAL A 165 9.29 -16.07 8.33
CA VAL A 165 9.87 -15.28 7.23
C VAL A 165 9.14 -15.56 5.91
N ALA A 166 8.89 -16.84 5.57
CA ALA A 166 8.16 -17.19 4.36
C ALA A 166 6.72 -16.62 4.34
N LEU A 167 6.02 -16.69 5.48
CA LEU A 167 4.72 -16.05 5.68
C LEU A 167 4.82 -14.54 5.46
N LEU A 168 5.78 -13.87 6.09
CA LEU A 168 5.99 -12.42 5.96
C LEU A 168 6.29 -12.01 4.52
N ILE A 169 7.05 -12.81 3.76
CA ILE A 169 7.26 -12.60 2.33
C ILE A 169 5.91 -12.64 1.60
N GLY A 170 5.12 -13.69 1.82
CA GLY A 170 3.82 -13.87 1.15
C GLY A 170 2.85 -12.72 1.42
N VAL A 171 2.62 -12.40 2.70
CA VAL A 171 1.64 -11.36 3.08
C VAL A 171 2.10 -9.93 2.76
N ASN A 172 3.40 -9.66 2.59
CA ASN A 172 3.87 -8.29 2.30
C ASN A 172 4.23 -8.06 0.82
N ALA A 173 4.77 -9.06 0.12
CA ALA A 173 5.13 -8.94 -1.30
C ALA A 173 4.02 -9.43 -2.25
N GLY A 174 3.14 -10.32 -1.77
CA GLY A 174 2.00 -10.83 -2.51
C GLY A 174 0.80 -9.90 -2.76
N PRO A 175 0.42 -8.94 -1.88
CA PRO A 175 -0.84 -8.20 -1.95
C PRO A 175 -0.86 -7.09 -3.02
N LEU A 176 -0.70 -7.46 -4.28
CA LEU A 176 -0.62 -6.54 -5.42
C LEU A 176 -1.71 -6.77 -6.48
N VAL A 177 -2.62 -7.73 -6.28
CA VAL A 177 -3.66 -8.09 -7.26
C VAL A 177 -4.96 -7.35 -6.98
N THR A 178 -5.45 -7.38 -5.74
CA THR A 178 -6.71 -6.70 -5.36
C THR A 178 -6.43 -5.37 -4.65
N PRO A 179 -7.30 -4.36 -4.83
CA PRO A 179 -7.06 -3.03 -4.24
C PRO A 179 -7.11 -3.01 -2.72
N TRP A 180 -7.91 -3.88 -2.11
CA TRP A 180 -8.04 -4.02 -0.65
C TRP A 180 -7.01 -4.98 -0.05
N ALA A 181 -6.11 -5.56 -0.84
CA ALA A 181 -5.07 -6.46 -0.33
C ALA A 181 -4.11 -5.77 0.66
N SER A 182 -4.03 -4.44 0.58
CA SER A 182 -3.29 -3.64 1.55
C SER A 182 -3.95 -2.27 1.74
N LEU A 183 -4.14 -1.88 2.99
CA LEU A 183 -4.55 -0.52 3.35
C LEU A 183 -3.62 0.56 2.77
N ALA A 184 -2.33 0.29 2.60
CA ALA A 184 -1.39 1.23 2.00
C ALA A 184 -1.75 1.54 0.53
N THR A 185 -2.18 0.52 -0.22
CA THR A 185 -2.67 0.67 -1.60
C THR A 185 -3.92 1.55 -1.66
N LEU A 186 -4.87 1.35 -0.74
CA LEU A 186 -6.08 2.16 -0.65
C LEU A 186 -5.78 3.61 -0.26
N LEU A 187 -4.89 3.84 0.70
CA LEU A 187 -4.45 5.18 1.10
C LEU A 187 -3.78 5.92 -0.05
N TRP A 188 -2.90 5.23 -0.77
CA TRP A 188 -2.21 5.78 -1.94
C TRP A 188 -3.20 6.10 -3.06
N HIS A 189 -4.12 5.20 -3.36
CA HIS A 189 -5.18 5.44 -4.34
C HIS A 189 -6.02 6.66 -3.97
N GLY A 190 -6.47 6.76 -2.71
CA GLY A 190 -7.20 7.95 -2.23
C GLY A 190 -6.40 9.24 -2.42
N ARG A 191 -5.06 9.17 -2.24
CA ARG A 191 -4.19 10.31 -2.52
C ARG A 191 -4.14 10.66 -4.01
N LEU A 192 -4.03 9.69 -4.90
CA LEU A 192 -4.05 9.90 -6.35
C LEU A 192 -5.37 10.51 -6.82
N THR A 193 -6.50 9.98 -6.36
CA THR A 193 -7.83 10.53 -6.67
C THR A 193 -7.94 11.99 -6.22
N SER A 194 -7.42 12.33 -5.03
CA SER A 194 -7.41 13.72 -4.54
C SER A 194 -6.54 14.67 -5.38
N LEU A 195 -5.64 14.13 -6.21
CA LEU A 195 -4.81 14.85 -7.16
C LEU A 195 -5.39 14.83 -8.59
N GLY A 196 -6.56 14.22 -8.79
CA GLY A 196 -7.19 14.07 -10.10
C GLY A 196 -6.53 13.02 -10.99
N VAL A 197 -5.78 12.09 -10.40
CA VAL A 197 -5.15 10.97 -11.10
C VAL A 197 -6.00 9.72 -10.88
N GLU A 198 -6.50 9.14 -11.98
CA GLU A 198 -7.28 7.91 -11.97
C GLU A 198 -6.43 6.73 -12.45
N ILE A 199 -6.59 5.57 -11.81
CA ILE A 199 -5.93 4.32 -12.17
C ILE A 199 -7.01 3.28 -12.52
N SER A 200 -6.79 2.53 -13.60
CA SER A 200 -7.61 1.37 -13.93
C SER A 200 -7.27 0.19 -13.00
N TRP A 201 -8.24 -0.27 -12.22
CA TRP A 201 -8.08 -1.43 -11.35
C TRP A 201 -7.78 -2.73 -12.10
N TRP A 202 -8.30 -2.89 -13.31
CA TRP A 202 -7.98 -4.04 -14.15
C TRP A 202 -6.52 -4.04 -14.58
N ARG A 203 -5.98 -2.87 -14.93
CA ARG A 203 -4.55 -2.74 -15.25
C ARG A 203 -3.68 -2.99 -14.01
N PHE A 204 -4.09 -2.47 -12.85
CA PHE A 204 -3.43 -2.73 -11.58
C PHE A 204 -3.39 -4.23 -11.29
N ALA A 205 -4.54 -4.91 -11.32
CA ALA A 205 -4.64 -6.35 -11.06
C ALA A 205 -3.83 -7.19 -12.07
N GLY A 206 -3.88 -6.84 -13.36
CA GLY A 206 -3.11 -7.52 -14.40
C GLY A 206 -1.60 -7.40 -14.20
N LEU A 207 -1.10 -6.23 -13.79
CA LEU A 207 0.30 -6.05 -13.42
C LEU A 207 0.64 -6.80 -12.12
N GLY A 208 -0.26 -6.76 -11.14
CA GLY A 208 -0.15 -7.49 -9.88
C GLY A 208 0.00 -8.99 -10.07
N LEU A 209 -0.80 -9.59 -10.95
CA LEU A 209 -0.73 -11.02 -11.30
C LEU A 209 0.61 -11.43 -11.91
N ILE A 210 1.39 -10.48 -12.43
CA ILE A 210 2.74 -10.74 -12.94
C ILE A 210 3.77 -10.48 -11.83
N VAL A 211 3.71 -9.32 -11.20
CA VAL A 211 4.73 -8.86 -10.24
C VAL A 211 4.68 -9.65 -8.93
N ALA A 212 3.50 -9.94 -8.38
CA ALA A 212 3.39 -10.64 -7.10
C ALA A 212 3.98 -12.06 -7.14
N PRO A 213 3.65 -12.94 -8.11
CA PRO A 213 4.25 -14.27 -8.16
C PRO A 213 5.76 -14.22 -8.36
N ILE A 214 6.26 -13.36 -9.26
CA ILE A 214 7.70 -13.21 -9.48
C ILE A 214 8.41 -12.80 -8.19
N THR A 215 7.88 -11.79 -7.49
CA THR A 215 8.49 -11.25 -6.27
C THR A 215 8.46 -12.26 -5.13
N VAL A 216 7.30 -12.91 -4.89
CA VAL A 216 7.13 -13.90 -3.82
C VAL A 216 8.02 -15.12 -4.07
N VAL A 217 8.03 -15.67 -5.30
CA VAL A 217 8.85 -16.83 -5.64
C VAL A 217 10.34 -16.48 -5.53
N ALA A 218 10.78 -15.37 -6.12
CA ALA A 218 12.19 -14.97 -6.09
C ALA A 218 12.67 -14.71 -4.66
N ALA A 219 11.90 -13.97 -3.86
CA ALA A 219 12.26 -13.68 -2.46
C ALA A 219 12.31 -14.96 -1.61
N THR A 220 11.32 -15.86 -1.77
CA THR A 220 11.28 -17.10 -0.99
C THR A 220 12.41 -18.04 -1.36
N LEU A 221 12.73 -18.18 -2.65
CA LEU A 221 13.86 -19.00 -3.11
C LEU A 221 15.20 -18.40 -2.68
N ALA A 222 15.36 -17.07 -2.79
CA ALA A 222 16.56 -16.40 -2.31
C ALA A 222 16.76 -16.61 -0.80
N PHE A 223 15.69 -16.55 -0.01
CA PHE A 223 15.74 -16.86 1.41
C PHE A 223 16.08 -18.33 1.66
N ALA A 224 15.42 -19.27 0.98
CA ALA A 224 15.67 -20.70 1.15
C ALA A 224 17.11 -21.12 0.82
N LEU A 225 17.82 -20.37 -0.03
CA LEU A 225 19.25 -20.59 -0.33
C LEU A 225 20.19 -20.12 0.79
N THR A 226 19.68 -19.38 1.77
CA THR A 226 20.46 -18.91 2.94
C THR A 226 20.30 -19.80 4.18
N LEU A 227 19.40 -20.77 4.12
CA LEU A 227 19.18 -21.79 5.16
C LEU A 227 20.18 -22.94 5.00
#